data_AF-A0A7V9Q983-F1
#
_entry.id   AF-A0A7V9Q983-F1
#
_cell.length_a   1.000
_cell.length_b   1.000
_cell.length_c   1.000
_cell.angle_alpha   90.00
_cell.angle_beta   90.00
_cell.angle_gamma   90.00
#
_symmetry.space_group_name_H-M   'P 1'
#
loop_
_entity.id
_entity.type
_entity.pdbx_description
1 polymer ?
#
loop_
_entity_poly.entity_id
_entity_poly.type
_entity_poly.pdbx_seq_one_letter_code
_entity_poly.pdbx_strand_id
1 'polypeptide(L)'
;MAQTREICLDIDGRPVTVSIRRETRERSLHTERELVELHGTVTAVDDATHEWLSECLPDLGNRVLSARDSAGEWSGRWLISWNSYSVNAGTHTYSLIVREAEELSLEVLLLDGIELYPYEYREEVVGDGLTLWAKLVGTE
;
A
#
# COMPACT_ATOMS: atom_id res chain seq x y z
N MET A 1 0.01 6.35 28.85
CA MET A 1 -1.03 6.34 27.81
C MET A 1 -0.34 5.90 26.53
N ALA A 2 -0.78 4.81 25.90
CA ALA A 2 -0.20 4.39 24.63
C ALA A 2 -0.58 5.45 23.58
N GLN A 3 0.40 5.99 22.87
CA GLN A 3 0.17 6.95 21.80
C GLN A 3 -0.47 6.17 20.64
N THR A 4 -1.75 6.43 20.35
CA THR A 4 -2.39 5.91 19.15
C THR A 4 -1.64 6.48 17.96
N ARG A 5 -0.96 5.62 17.20
CA ARG A 5 -0.29 6.03 15.96
C ARG A 5 -1.32 6.04 14.85
N GLU A 6 -1.22 7.01 13.95
CA GLU A 6 -2.14 7.15 12.82
C GLU A 6 -1.36 7.21 11.51
N ILE A 7 -1.97 6.74 10.45
CA ILE A 7 -1.52 6.94 9.07
C ILE A 7 -2.71 7.42 8.25
N CYS A 8 -2.46 8.38 7.36
CA CYS A 8 -3.46 8.95 6.49
C CYS A 8 -3.24 8.42 5.06
N LEU A 9 -4.13 7.56 4.59
CA LEU A 9 -4.10 7.02 3.23
C LEU A 9 -4.86 7.95 2.29
N ASP A 10 -4.30 8.24 1.12
CA ASP A 10 -5.02 8.93 0.05
C ASP A 10 -5.73 7.91 -0.84
N ILE A 11 -7.06 7.91 -0.81
CA ILE A 11 -7.93 7.07 -1.63
C ILE A 11 -8.67 7.98 -2.60
N ASP A 12 -8.27 7.95 -3.87
CA ASP A 12 -8.91 8.73 -4.95
C ASP A 12 -9.01 10.24 -4.65
N GLY A 13 -7.96 10.81 -4.04
CA GLY A 13 -7.89 12.22 -3.65
C GLY A 13 -8.57 12.53 -2.32
N ARG A 14 -9.04 11.51 -1.59
CA ARG A 14 -9.68 11.65 -0.28
C ARG A 14 -8.81 11.04 0.82
N PRO A 15 -8.39 11.83 1.82
CA PRO A 15 -7.60 11.32 2.93
C PRO A 15 -8.47 10.47 3.88
N VAL A 16 -7.93 9.31 4.28
CA VAL A 16 -8.53 8.40 5.25
C VAL A 16 -7.55 8.11 6.37
N THR A 17 -7.91 8.54 7.57
CA THR A 17 -7.11 8.28 8.77
C THR A 17 -7.37 6.88 9.29
N VAL A 18 -6.32 6.08 9.34
CA VAL A 18 -6.29 4.74 9.93
C VAL A 18 -5.62 4.82 11.30
N SER A 19 -6.36 4.51 12.36
CA SER A 19 -5.82 4.39 13.71
C SER A 19 -5.13 3.03 13.87
N ILE A 20 -3.81 3.04 14.06
CA ILE A 20 -2.98 1.84 14.14
C ILE A 20 -3.10 1.20 15.53
N ARG A 21 -3.34 -0.11 15.53
CA ARG A 21 -3.43 -0.93 16.75
C ARG A 21 -2.25 -1.88 16.91
N ARG A 22 -1.69 -2.34 15.80
CA ARG A 22 -0.54 -3.25 15.78
C ARG A 22 0.31 -2.97 14.55
N GLU A 23 1.62 -3.10 14.74
CA GLU A 23 2.62 -3.12 13.67
C GLU A 23 3.31 -4.48 13.70
N THR A 24 3.55 -5.04 12.52
CA THR A 24 4.44 -6.18 12.28
C THR A 24 5.41 -5.82 11.16
N ARG A 25 6.52 -6.54 11.10
CA ARG A 25 7.53 -6.38 10.07
C ARG A 25 7.84 -7.72 9.46
N GLU A 26 8.03 -7.72 8.15
CA GLU A 26 8.43 -8.90 7.39
C GLU A 26 9.59 -8.50 6.47
N ARG A 27 10.57 -9.38 6.32
CA ARG A 27 11.68 -9.13 5.40
C ARG A 27 11.25 -9.54 3.99
N SER A 28 11.35 -8.63 3.04
CA SER A 28 11.09 -8.95 1.64
C SER A 28 12.04 -10.03 1.12
N LEU A 29 11.50 -10.94 0.32
CA LEU A 29 12.27 -11.93 -0.43
C LEU A 29 12.97 -11.34 -1.66
N HIS A 30 12.52 -10.19 -2.16
CA HIS A 30 13.05 -9.59 -3.40
C HIS A 30 14.09 -8.50 -3.11
N THR A 31 13.82 -7.60 -2.16
CA THR A 31 14.72 -6.48 -1.80
C THR A 31 15.52 -6.69 -0.53
N GLU A 32 15.24 -7.75 0.24
CA GLU A 32 15.80 -7.98 1.58
C GLU A 32 15.50 -6.88 2.62
N ARG A 33 14.71 -5.86 2.27
CA ARG A 33 14.31 -4.77 3.16
C ARG A 33 13.25 -5.26 4.14
N GLU A 34 13.23 -4.68 5.34
CA GLU A 34 12.07 -4.85 6.22
C GLU A 34 10.92 -4.00 5.69
N LEU A 35 9.80 -4.67 5.41
CA LEU A 35 8.53 -4.05 5.04
C LEU A 35 7.60 -4.03 6.25
N VAL A 36 6.86 -2.95 6.40
CA VAL A 36 5.95 -2.75 7.53
C VAL A 36 4.53 -3.20 7.17
N GLU A 37 3.89 -3.95 8.07
CA GLU A 37 2.45 -4.24 8.03
C GLU A 37 1.76 -3.61 9.23
N LEU A 38 0.72 -2.83 8.98
CA LEU A 38 -0.06 -2.13 10.00
C LEU A 38 -1.49 -2.67 10.04
N HIS A 39 -1.93 -2.99 11.24
CA HIS A 39 -3.30 -3.40 11.53
C HIS A 39 -3.97 -2.22 12.22
N GLY A 40 -5.04 -1.72 11.61
CA GLY A 40 -5.69 -0.51 12.09
C GLY A 40 -7.18 -0.48 11.82
N THR A 41 -7.80 0.62 12.24
CA THR A 41 -9.23 0.83 12.04
C THR A 41 -9.53 2.21 11.50
N VAL A 42 -10.53 2.29 10.63
CA VAL A 42 -11.16 3.52 10.15
C VAL A 42 -12.58 3.55 10.67
N THR A 43 -12.99 4.67 11.24
CA THR A 43 -14.36 4.86 11.74
C THR A 43 -15.08 5.87 10.86
N ALA A 44 -16.16 5.43 10.20
CA ALA A 44 -17.11 6.31 9.53
C ALA A 44 -18.21 6.72 10.52
N VAL A 45 -18.31 8.02 10.76
CA VAL A 45 -19.26 8.64 11.70
C VAL A 45 -20.55 9.10 11.01
N ASP A 46 -20.54 9.21 9.69
CA ASP A 46 -21.68 9.59 8.86
C ASP A 46 -21.91 8.58 7.73
N ASP A 47 -23.15 8.51 7.28
CA ASP A 47 -23.60 7.55 6.25
C ASP A 47 -22.90 7.77 4.91
N ALA A 48 -22.56 9.02 4.56
CA ALA A 48 -21.89 9.33 3.30
C ALA A 48 -20.46 8.77 3.24
N THR A 49 -19.72 8.90 4.34
CA THR A 49 -18.38 8.31 4.50
C THR A 49 -18.47 6.79 4.52
N HIS A 50 -19.49 6.22 5.18
CA HIS A 50 -19.73 4.78 5.17
C HIS A 50 -20.00 4.24 3.76
N GLU A 51 -20.94 4.84 3.03
CA GLU A 51 -21.30 4.46 1.67
C GLU A 51 -20.05 4.50 0.77
N TRP A 52 -19.31 5.61 0.80
CA TRP A 52 -18.08 5.75 0.04
C TRP A 52 -17.01 4.69 0.38
N LEU A 53 -16.74 4.42 1.67
CA LEU A 53 -15.78 3.39 2.07
C LEU A 53 -16.24 1.98 1.66
N SER A 54 -17.55 1.72 1.73
CA SER A 54 -18.11 0.42 1.34
C SER A 54 -17.97 0.15 -0.16
N GLU A 55 -18.03 1.20 -0.98
CA GLU A 55 -17.84 1.12 -2.42
C GLU A 55 -16.36 1.00 -2.81
N CYS A 56 -15.47 1.76 -2.17
CA CYS A 56 -14.07 1.82 -2.62
C CYS A 56 -13.22 0.65 -2.11
N LEU A 57 -13.39 0.22 -0.85
CA LEU A 57 -12.50 -0.77 -0.21
C LEU A 57 -12.41 -2.13 -0.93
N PRO A 58 -13.47 -2.69 -1.52
CA PRO A 58 -13.39 -3.94 -2.28
C PRO A 58 -12.39 -3.89 -3.44
N ASP A 59 -12.24 -2.73 -4.10
CA ASP A 59 -11.43 -2.57 -5.32
C ASP A 59 -9.97 -2.15 -5.01
N LEU A 60 -9.62 -1.91 -3.74
CA LEU A 60 -8.30 -1.40 -3.36
C LEU A 60 -7.24 -2.48 -3.13
N GLY A 61 -7.60 -3.77 -3.18
CA GLY A 61 -6.72 -4.90 -2.82
C GLY A 61 -5.36 -4.91 -3.52
N ASN A 62 -5.29 -4.42 -4.75
CA ASN A 62 -4.06 -4.37 -5.57
C ASN A 62 -3.60 -2.93 -5.88
N ARG A 63 -4.24 -1.91 -5.30
CA ARG A 63 -3.94 -0.51 -5.58
C ARG A 63 -2.92 0.02 -4.60
N VAL A 64 -1.81 0.56 -5.12
CA VAL A 64 -0.83 1.25 -4.30
C VAL A 64 -1.33 2.66 -3.98
N LEU A 65 -1.46 2.95 -2.70
CA LEU A 65 -1.91 4.21 -2.15
C LEU A 65 -0.73 4.99 -1.60
N SER A 66 -0.86 6.31 -1.68
CA SER A 66 0.07 7.26 -1.10
C SER A 66 -0.34 7.58 0.33
N ALA A 67 0.59 7.60 1.28
CA ALA A 67 0.27 7.84 2.68
C ALA A 67 1.07 8.98 3.31
N ARG A 68 0.45 9.63 4.29
CA ARG A 68 1.09 10.64 5.13
C ARG A 68 0.93 10.30 6.61
N ASP A 69 1.86 10.74 7.43
CA ASP A 69 1.77 10.58 8.88
C ASP A 69 0.86 11.65 9.52
N SER A 70 0.77 11.65 10.85
CA SER A 70 -0.01 12.63 11.61
C SER A 70 0.52 14.08 11.50
N ALA A 71 1.77 14.27 11.09
CA ALA A 71 2.35 15.59 10.83
C ALA A 71 2.09 16.05 9.37
N GLY A 72 1.52 15.18 8.53
CA GLY A 72 1.32 15.43 7.11
C GLY A 72 2.57 15.18 6.27
N GLU A 73 3.61 14.59 6.84
CA GLU A 73 4.83 14.20 6.12
C GLU A 73 4.59 12.92 5.33
N TRP A 74 5.36 12.75 4.25
CA TRP A 74 5.30 11.56 3.42
C TRP A 74 5.67 10.30 4.22
N SER A 75 4.76 9.33 4.27
CA SER A 75 4.92 8.07 5.01
C SER A 75 5.05 6.85 4.09
N GLY A 76 5.30 7.06 2.80
CA GLY A 76 5.54 5.99 1.83
C GLY A 76 4.30 5.53 1.08
N ARG A 77 4.47 4.40 0.38
CA ARG A 77 3.47 3.77 -0.48
C ARG A 77 2.91 2.53 0.22
N TRP A 78 1.60 2.30 0.11
CA TRP A 78 0.90 1.28 0.90
C TRP A 78 -0.15 0.53 0.07
N LEU A 79 -0.39 -0.73 0.41
CA LEU A 79 -1.40 -1.61 -0.17
C LEU A 79 -2.39 -2.03 0.90
N ILE A 80 -3.69 -2.09 0.59
CA ILE A 80 -4.68 -2.65 1.51
C ILE A 80 -4.77 -4.15 1.24
N SER A 81 -4.11 -4.97 2.06
CA SER A 81 -4.08 -6.43 1.84
C SER A 81 -5.32 -7.13 2.39
N TRP A 82 -6.04 -6.50 3.32
CA TRP A 82 -7.27 -7.04 3.87
C TRP A 82 -8.14 -5.94 4.45
N ASN A 83 -9.46 -6.11 4.36
CA ASN A 83 -10.42 -5.30 5.07
C ASN A 83 -11.58 -6.15 5.62
N SER A 84 -12.19 -5.68 6.69
CA SER A 84 -13.51 -6.12 7.16
C SER A 84 -14.26 -4.96 7.79
N TYR A 85 -15.54 -5.16 8.06
CA TYR A 85 -16.43 -4.11 8.51
C TYR A 85 -17.36 -4.62 9.63
N SER A 86 -17.70 -3.73 10.56
CA SER A 86 -18.64 -3.97 11.64
C SER A 86 -19.43 -2.70 11.98
N VAL A 87 -20.63 -2.89 12.56
CA VAL A 87 -21.49 -1.80 13.03
C VAL A 87 -21.73 -1.94 14.52
N ASN A 88 -21.60 -0.84 15.25
CA ASN A 88 -22.00 -0.77 16.64
C ASN A 88 -22.67 0.58 16.92
N ALA A 89 -23.92 0.56 17.40
CA ALA A 89 -24.69 1.75 17.77
C ALA A 89 -24.68 2.87 16.70
N GLY A 90 -24.78 2.49 15.42
CA GLY A 90 -24.75 3.43 14.28
C GLY A 90 -23.36 3.94 13.90
N THR A 91 -22.31 3.45 14.54
CA THR A 91 -20.91 3.74 14.17
C THR A 91 -20.37 2.61 13.28
N HIS A 92 -19.84 2.99 12.13
CA HIS A 92 -19.34 2.09 11.09
C HIS A 92 -17.82 1.96 11.24
N THR A 93 -17.32 0.78 11.63
CA THR A 93 -15.88 0.56 11.85
C THR A 93 -15.33 -0.45 10.86
N TYR A 94 -14.34 -0.02 10.08
CA TYR A 94 -13.57 -0.84 9.15
C TYR A 94 -12.26 -1.23 9.79
N SER A 95 -11.94 -2.53 9.80
CA SER A 95 -10.63 -3.03 10.19
C SER A 95 -9.81 -3.28 8.93
N LEU A 96 -8.60 -2.72 8.87
CA LEU A 96 -7.72 -2.77 7.71
C LEU A 96 -6.39 -3.42 8.11
N ILE A 97 -5.85 -4.23 7.20
CA ILE A 97 -4.43 -4.56 7.17
C ILE A 97 -3.84 -3.81 5.98
N VAL A 98 -2.87 -2.96 6.26
CA VAL A 98 -2.15 -2.19 5.25
C VAL A 98 -0.68 -2.55 5.27
N ARG A 99 -0.11 -2.80 4.10
CA ARG A 99 1.28 -3.23 3.91
C ARG A 99 2.04 -2.15 3.17
N GLU A 100 3.24 -1.87 3.61
CA GLU A 100 4.18 -1.06 2.85
C GLU A 100 4.38 -1.71 1.49
N ALA A 101 4.19 -0.92 0.43
CA ALA A 101 4.39 -1.40 -0.93
C ALA A 101 5.88 -1.57 -1.16
N GLU A 102 6.25 -2.75 -1.63
CA GLU A 102 7.61 -2.98 -2.06
C GLU A 102 7.94 -2.11 -3.28
N GLU A 103 9.11 -1.46 -3.25
CA GLU A 103 9.63 -0.72 -4.38
C GLU A 103 10.69 -1.57 -5.07
N LEU A 104 10.35 -2.09 -6.24
CA LEU A 104 11.28 -2.81 -7.10
C LEU A 104 11.68 -1.91 -8.26
N SER A 105 12.93 -2.02 -8.67
CA SER A 105 13.43 -1.35 -9.87
C SER A 105 14.34 -2.31 -10.60
N LEU A 106 14.10 -2.50 -11.90
CA LEU A 106 15.08 -3.15 -12.76
C LEU A 106 16.18 -2.13 -13.03
N GLU A 107 17.42 -2.41 -12.64
CA GLU A 107 18.55 -1.50 -12.92
C GLU A 107 19.24 -1.85 -14.23
N VAL A 108 19.52 -3.14 -14.44
CA VAL A 108 20.15 -3.67 -15.65
C VAL A 108 19.71 -5.11 -15.88
N LEU A 109 19.54 -5.48 -17.14
CA LEU A 109 19.39 -6.87 -17.56
C LEU A 109 20.66 -7.29 -18.31
N LEU A 110 21.26 -8.40 -17.88
CA LEU A 110 22.45 -8.96 -18.52
C LEU A 110 22.04 -10.10 -19.47
N LEU A 111 22.31 -9.96 -20.77
CA LEU A 111 22.06 -11.00 -21.77
C LEU A 111 23.32 -11.19 -22.62
N ASP A 112 23.95 -12.36 -22.51
CA ASP A 112 25.12 -12.75 -23.32
C ASP A 112 26.24 -11.69 -23.38
N GLY A 113 26.46 -10.96 -22.29
CA GLY A 113 27.48 -9.91 -22.19
C GLY A 113 27.01 -8.51 -22.59
N ILE A 114 25.76 -8.35 -23.03
CA ILE A 114 25.13 -7.05 -23.29
C ILE A 114 24.45 -6.56 -22.01
N GLU A 115 24.72 -5.30 -21.67
CA GLU A 115 24.01 -4.60 -20.60
C GLU A 115 22.80 -3.86 -21.18
N LEU A 116 21.62 -4.21 -20.69
CA LEU A 116 20.36 -3.65 -21.13
C LEU A 116 19.77 -2.79 -20.01
N TYR A 117 19.70 -1.49 -20.25
CA TYR A 117 19.24 -0.51 -19.28
C TYR A 117 17.78 -0.09 -19.54
N PRO A 118 16.90 -0.12 -18.53
CA PRO A 118 15.53 0.30 -18.70
C PRO A 118 15.40 1.81 -18.83
N TYR A 119 14.60 2.24 -19.82
CA TYR A 119 14.19 3.64 -20.00
C TYR A 119 12.68 3.84 -19.87
N GLU A 120 11.89 2.76 -19.94
CA GLU A 120 10.51 2.72 -19.48
C GLU A 120 10.34 1.52 -18.55
N TYR A 121 9.57 1.68 -17.48
CA TYR A 121 9.36 0.66 -16.46
C TYR A 121 7.93 0.68 -15.93
N ARG A 122 7.32 -0.50 -15.79
CA ARG A 122 5.99 -0.71 -15.23
C ARG A 122 5.97 -2.01 -14.43
N GLU A 123 5.29 -1.99 -13.30
CA GLU A 123 5.11 -3.12 -12.40
C GLU A 123 3.64 -3.51 -12.29
N GLU A 124 3.36 -4.80 -12.13
CA GLU A 124 2.05 -5.30 -11.72
C GLU A 124 2.25 -6.51 -10.81
N VAL A 125 1.59 -6.48 -9.65
CA VAL A 125 1.57 -7.57 -8.68
C VAL A 125 0.30 -8.39 -8.92
N VAL A 126 0.47 -9.68 -9.20
CA VAL A 126 -0.65 -10.62 -9.46
C VAL A 126 -0.52 -11.82 -8.52
N GLY A 127 -1.28 -11.82 -7.42
CA GLY A 127 -1.18 -12.84 -6.39
C GLY A 127 0.20 -12.82 -5.72
N ASP A 128 0.87 -13.97 -5.68
CA ASP A 128 2.25 -14.10 -5.18
C ASP A 128 3.32 -13.81 -6.25
N GLY A 129 2.91 -13.44 -7.47
CA GLY A 129 3.79 -13.18 -8.59
C GLY A 129 3.99 -11.69 -8.85
N LEU A 130 5.21 -11.31 -9.23
CA LEU A 130 5.54 -9.98 -9.73
C LEU A 130 5.78 -10.05 -11.24
N THR A 131 5.09 -9.20 -11.99
CA THR A 131 5.36 -8.99 -13.41
C THR A 131 5.99 -7.61 -13.63
N LEU A 132 7.14 -7.60 -14.30
CA LEU A 132 7.88 -6.40 -14.66
C LEU A 132 7.86 -6.22 -16.18
N TRP A 133 7.42 -5.07 -16.66
CA TRP A 133 7.61 -4.64 -18.04
C TRP A 133 8.65 -3.54 -18.08
N ALA A 134 9.69 -3.75 -18.88
CA ALA A 134 10.70 -2.75 -19.12
C ALA A 134 10.98 -2.64 -20.62
N LYS A 135 11.15 -1.42 -21.12
CA LYS A 135 11.82 -1.20 -22.41
C LYS A 135 13.27 -0.89 -22.15
N LEU A 136 14.13 -1.61 -22.85
CA LEU A 136 15.57 -1.59 -22.59
C LEU A 136 16.33 -0.98 -23.78
N VAL A 137 17.43 -0.30 -23.49
CA VAL A 137 18.44 0.13 -24.48
C VAL A 137 19.77 -0.53 -24.15
N GLY A 138 20.47 -0.99 -25.18
CA GLY A 138 21.71 -1.75 -25.01
C GLY A 138 22.97 -0.94 -25.30
N THR A 139 24.04 -1.30 -24.60
CA THR A 139 25.42 -0.92 -24.91
C THR A 139 26.29 -2.19 -24.93
N GLU A 140 27.25 -2.22 -25.86
CA GLU A 140 28.28 -3.27 -25.95
C GLU A 140 29.49 -2.97 -25.07
#